data_AF-B7GUL6-F1
#
_entry.id   AF-B7GUL6-F1
#
_cell.length_a   1.000
_cell.length_b   1.000
_cell.length_c   1.000
_cell.angle_alpha   90.00
_cell.angle_beta   90.00
_cell.angle_gamma   90.00
#
_symmetry.space_group_name_H-M   'P 1'
#
loop_
_entity.id
_entity.type
_entity.pdbx_description
1 polymer ?
#
loop_
_entity_poly.entity_id
_entity_poly.type
_entity_poly.pdbx_seq_one_letter_code
_entity_poly.pdbx_strand_id
1 'polypeptide(L)'
;MVDTPIRVCLVSPDEPKARALAEKYRSTHVVFLQSPGLPYKVANRVRNLWNRKKRSRVSTYYAKALVEIKKAGPFDVVVIEGGPCDAMAPYEDYRGDALMYHLHYDPTMPFHSTGYSRVIAVSDYMANSWRRNCLDPVTDVRVAHNGIDISKFQRGFTEDDRKAIRARFGFAPDDFVALYCGRIIDSLVDALRELNGDSRRLESMSQAALLHSRKFTEESFYREFVEKIGE
;
A
#
# COMPACT_ATOMS: atom_id res chain seq x y z
N MET A 1 4.54 24.47 13.51
CA MET A 1 5.65 23.51 13.59
C MET A 1 6.24 23.39 12.20
N VAL A 2 7.55 23.17 12.12
CA VAL A 2 8.41 23.60 11.03
C VAL A 2 7.99 23.01 9.67
N ASP A 3 7.66 23.91 8.75
CA ASP A 3 7.21 23.68 7.38
C ASP A 3 8.40 23.30 6.46
N THR A 4 9.26 22.38 6.91
CA THR A 4 10.38 21.91 6.08
C THR A 4 9.84 20.89 5.09
N PRO A 5 9.87 21.18 3.78
CA PRO A 5 9.37 20.24 2.79
C PRO A 5 10.20 18.95 2.80
N ILE A 6 9.52 17.82 2.98
CA ILE A 6 10.16 16.50 2.87
C ILE A 6 10.57 16.28 1.43
N ARG A 7 11.87 16.03 1.22
CA ARG A 7 12.41 15.63 -0.07
C ARG A 7 12.31 14.12 -0.19
N VAL A 8 11.52 13.64 -1.15
CA VAL A 8 11.29 12.21 -1.35
C VAL A 8 12.17 11.72 -2.49
N CYS A 9 12.88 10.60 -2.27
CA CYS A 9 13.49 9.81 -3.33
C CYS A 9 12.75 8.48 -3.46
N LEU A 10 12.13 8.24 -4.61
CA LEU A 10 11.44 7.00 -4.92
C LEU A 10 12.30 6.13 -5.84
N VAL A 11 12.51 4.88 -5.48
CA VAL A 11 13.09 3.89 -6.39
C VAL A 11 11.95 3.07 -7.00
N SER A 12 11.81 3.11 -8.33
CA SER A 12 10.72 2.46 -9.06
C SER A 12 11.27 1.58 -10.18
N PRO A 13 10.61 0.47 -10.54
CA PRO A 13 10.82 -0.15 -11.85
C PRO A 13 10.65 0.87 -12.97
N ASP A 14 11.47 0.76 -14.02
CA ASP A 14 11.39 1.59 -15.21
C ASP A 14 10.22 1.14 -16.10
N GLU A 15 9.06 1.78 -15.91
CA GLU A 15 7.85 1.54 -16.69
C GLU A 15 7.33 2.84 -17.31
N PRO A 16 6.83 2.83 -18.57
CA PRO A 16 6.35 4.03 -19.24
C PRO A 16 5.27 4.80 -18.45
N LYS A 17 4.33 4.08 -17.82
CA LYS A 17 3.27 4.69 -16.99
C LYS A 17 3.85 5.37 -15.74
N ALA A 18 4.85 4.76 -15.11
CA ALA A 18 5.51 5.33 -13.93
C ALA A 18 6.31 6.58 -14.29
N ARG A 19 6.97 6.62 -15.44
CA ARG A 19 7.67 7.80 -15.95
C ARG A 19 6.72 8.98 -16.21
N ALA A 20 5.64 8.73 -16.95
CA ALA A 20 4.65 9.76 -17.23
C ALA A 20 3.98 10.31 -15.97
N LEU A 21 3.81 9.46 -14.95
CA LEU A 21 3.26 9.90 -13.66
C LEU A 21 4.29 10.69 -12.83
N ALA A 22 5.56 10.30 -12.85
CA ALA A 22 6.64 10.97 -12.12
C ALA A 22 6.79 12.45 -12.49
N GLU A 23 6.52 12.83 -13.74
CA GLU A 23 6.55 14.23 -14.22
C GLU A 23 5.60 15.16 -13.44
N LYS A 24 4.54 14.61 -12.82
CA LYS A 24 3.59 15.38 -12.01
C LYS A 24 4.15 15.73 -10.62
N TYR A 25 5.14 15.00 -10.12
CA TYR A 25 5.67 15.13 -8.77
C TYR A 25 6.98 15.92 -8.73
N ARG A 26 6.86 17.25 -8.73
CA ARG A 26 8.03 18.17 -8.82
C ARG A 26 9.01 18.10 -7.64
N SER A 27 8.53 17.68 -6.48
CA SER A 27 9.32 17.58 -5.25
C SER A 27 9.86 16.17 -4.99
N THR A 28 9.67 15.24 -5.92
CA THR A 28 10.08 13.84 -5.80
C THR A 28 11.18 13.53 -6.80
N HIS A 29 12.34 13.09 -6.31
CA HIS A 29 13.36 12.50 -7.16
C HIS A 29 13.02 11.03 -7.42
N VAL A 30 12.85 10.62 -8.67
CA VAL A 30 12.53 9.22 -9.00
C VAL A 30 13.72 8.56 -9.68
N VAL A 31 14.21 7.48 -9.08
CA VAL A 31 15.25 6.62 -9.65
C VAL A 31 14.61 5.40 -10.30
N PHE A 32 14.71 5.33 -11.62
CA PHE A 32 14.14 4.24 -12.41
C PHE A 32 15.14 3.09 -12.59
N LEU A 33 14.77 1.90 -12.10
CA LEU A 33 15.53 0.68 -12.27
C LEU A 33 15.11 -0.03 -13.55
N GLN A 34 16.00 -0.03 -14.53
CA GLN A 34 15.84 -0.77 -15.77
C GLN A 34 15.59 -2.25 -15.49
N SER A 35 14.51 -2.77 -16.10
CA SER A 35 14.20 -4.18 -16.05
C SER A 35 15.38 -4.99 -16.58
N PRO A 36 15.84 -6.02 -15.84
CA PRO A 36 16.97 -6.79 -16.29
C PRO A 36 16.67 -7.55 -17.58
N GLY A 37 17.52 -7.36 -18.60
CA GLY A 37 17.50 -8.14 -19.84
C GLY A 37 17.71 -9.63 -19.60
N LEU A 38 17.45 -10.45 -20.64
CA LEU A 38 17.56 -11.91 -20.59
C LEU A 38 18.84 -12.44 -19.90
N PRO A 39 20.05 -11.93 -20.21
CA PRO A 39 21.29 -12.40 -19.59
C PRO A 39 21.32 -12.21 -18.07
N TYR A 40 20.74 -11.11 -17.58
CA TYR A 40 20.68 -10.83 -16.16
C TYR A 40 19.65 -11.71 -15.45
N LYS A 41 18.55 -12.10 -16.10
CA LYS A 41 17.59 -13.08 -15.53
C LYS A 41 18.25 -14.43 -15.27
N VAL A 42 19.15 -14.86 -16.17
CA VAL A 42 19.94 -16.09 -16.01
C VAL A 42 20.93 -15.96 -14.85
N ALA A 43 21.72 -14.88 -14.82
CA ALA A 43 22.64 -14.62 -13.70
C ALA A 43 21.91 -14.56 -12.35
N ASN A 44 20.71 -14.01 -12.32
CA ASN A 44 19.89 -13.94 -11.12
C ASN A 44 19.39 -15.31 -10.66
N ARG A 45 19.03 -16.20 -11.59
CA ARG A 45 18.68 -17.59 -11.26
C ARG A 45 19.86 -18.32 -10.64
N VAL A 46 21.07 -18.15 -11.18
CA VAL A 46 22.31 -18.72 -10.63
C VAL A 46 22.63 -18.16 -9.25
N ARG A 47 22.57 -16.83 -9.08
CA ARG A 47 22.77 -16.15 -7.79
C ARG A 47 21.75 -16.61 -6.74
N ASN A 48 20.49 -16.77 -7.12
CA ASN A 48 19.43 -17.24 -6.22
C ASN A 48 19.68 -18.69 -5.79
N LEU A 49 20.21 -19.56 -6.66
CA LEU A 49 20.62 -20.92 -6.31
C LEU A 49 21.80 -20.92 -5.33
N TRP A 50 22.81 -20.07 -5.57
CA TRP A 50 23.98 -19.93 -4.69
C TRP A 50 23.61 -19.39 -3.30
N ASN A 51 22.71 -18.41 -3.26
CA ASN A 51 22.27 -17.77 -2.02
C ASN A 51 21.17 -18.56 -1.29
N ARG A 52 20.83 -19.78 -1.74
CA ARG A 52 19.83 -20.62 -1.06
C ARG A 52 20.15 -20.87 0.41
N LYS A 53 21.42 -20.86 0.80
CA LYS A 53 21.90 -21.17 2.16
C LYS A 53 22.18 -19.94 3.05
N LYS A 54 22.02 -18.70 2.57
CA LYS A 54 22.27 -17.49 3.38
C LYS A 54 20.96 -16.88 3.90
N ARG A 55 20.93 -16.45 5.16
CA ARG A 55 19.81 -15.72 5.81
C ARG A 55 19.43 -14.43 5.06
N SER A 56 20.38 -13.77 4.38
CA SER A 56 20.20 -12.48 3.70
C SER A 56 19.85 -12.60 2.21
N ARG A 57 18.71 -13.26 1.87
CA ARG A 57 18.22 -13.31 0.49
C ARG A 57 17.67 -11.94 0.04
N VAL A 58 18.56 -11.04 -0.36
CA VAL A 58 18.17 -9.79 -1.03
C VAL A 58 17.89 -10.08 -2.50
N SER A 59 16.69 -9.72 -2.97
CA SER A 59 16.35 -9.82 -4.38
C SER A 59 17.29 -8.92 -5.21
N THR A 60 17.49 -9.21 -6.49
CA THR A 60 18.29 -8.32 -7.36
C THR A 60 17.74 -6.91 -7.44
N TYR A 61 16.42 -6.78 -7.33
CA TYR A 61 15.76 -5.49 -7.35
C TYR A 61 16.23 -4.66 -6.15
N TYR A 62 16.13 -5.20 -4.94
CA TYR A 62 16.59 -4.53 -3.73
C TYR A 62 18.10 -4.30 -3.71
N ALA A 63 18.91 -5.24 -4.24
CA ALA A 63 20.35 -5.02 -4.34
C ALA A 63 20.72 -3.83 -5.26
N LYS A 64 20.05 -3.71 -6.41
CA LYS A 64 20.21 -2.58 -7.33
C LYS A 64 19.68 -1.28 -6.73
N ALA A 65 18.50 -1.34 -6.13
CA ALA A 65 17.89 -0.20 -5.44
C ALA A 65 18.84 0.37 -4.39
N LEU A 66 19.43 -0.47 -3.55
CA LEU A 66 20.38 -0.01 -2.53
C LEU A 66 21.62 0.68 -3.13
N VAL A 67 22.15 0.19 -4.26
CA VAL A 67 23.27 0.85 -4.96
C VAL A 67 22.86 2.25 -5.42
N GLU A 68 21.69 2.38 -6.05
CA GLU A 68 21.22 3.67 -6.54
C GLU A 68 20.83 4.64 -5.41
N ILE A 69 20.25 4.13 -4.31
CA ILE A 69 19.99 4.90 -3.08
C ILE A 69 21.31 5.48 -2.56
N LYS A 70 22.35 4.65 -2.44
CA LYS A 70 23.67 5.10 -1.95
C LYS A 70 24.30 6.16 -2.86
N LYS A 71 24.03 6.13 -4.17
CA LYS A 71 24.49 7.15 -5.13
C LYS A 71 23.70 8.45 -5.04
N ALA A 72 22.39 8.36 -4.86
CA ALA A 72 21.50 9.53 -4.82
C ALA A 72 21.79 10.45 -3.63
N GLY A 73 22.27 9.90 -2.53
CA GLY A 73 22.79 10.67 -1.40
C GLY A 73 22.52 10.01 -0.05
N PRO A 74 22.92 10.66 1.05
CA PRO A 74 22.44 10.27 2.35
C PRO A 74 20.95 10.64 2.49
N PHE A 75 20.17 9.75 3.09
CA PHE A 75 18.75 9.91 3.39
C PHE A 75 18.52 9.83 4.89
N ASP A 76 17.75 10.74 5.47
CA ASP A 76 17.51 10.70 6.91
C ASP A 76 16.72 9.44 7.32
N VAL A 77 15.84 8.96 6.44
CA VAL A 77 15.01 7.76 6.62
C VAL A 77 14.97 6.96 5.32
N VAL A 78 14.93 5.63 5.42
CA VAL A 78 14.58 4.73 4.31
C VAL A 78 13.33 3.93 4.68
N VAL A 79 12.28 4.06 3.87
CA VAL A 79 11.04 3.31 4.02
C VAL A 79 10.97 2.21 2.97
N ILE A 80 10.74 0.98 3.41
CA ILE A 80 10.49 -0.17 2.53
C ILE A 80 8.99 -0.31 2.33
N GLU A 81 8.53 -0.01 1.11
CA GLU A 81 7.13 -0.10 0.68
C GLU A 81 6.73 -1.54 0.37
N GLY A 82 6.10 -2.23 1.32
CA GLY A 82 5.78 -3.64 1.23
C GLY A 82 7.02 -4.53 1.04
N GLY A 83 6.83 -5.78 0.62
CA GLY A 83 7.93 -6.74 0.50
C GLY A 83 8.16 -7.54 1.79
N PRO A 84 9.40 -7.99 2.09
CA PRO A 84 9.65 -8.93 3.19
C PRO A 84 9.37 -8.31 4.56
N CYS A 85 8.79 -9.10 5.49
CA CYS A 85 8.60 -8.68 6.89
C CYS A 85 9.91 -8.49 7.65
N ASP A 86 10.94 -9.28 7.34
CA ASP A 86 12.26 -9.13 7.92
C ASP A 86 13.07 -8.09 7.14
N ALA A 87 13.75 -7.19 7.86
CA ALA A 87 14.66 -6.26 7.23
C ALA A 87 15.78 -7.03 6.51
N MET A 88 16.14 -6.52 5.34
CA MET A 88 17.26 -7.05 4.59
C MET A 88 18.57 -6.53 5.20
N ALA A 89 19.45 -7.41 5.66
CA ALA A 89 20.71 -7.02 6.31
C ALA A 89 21.49 -5.87 5.62
N PRO A 90 21.65 -5.81 4.28
CA PRO A 90 22.34 -4.67 3.65
C PRO A 90 21.66 -3.30 3.80
N TYR A 91 20.35 -3.27 4.02
CA TYR A 91 19.59 -2.06 4.31
C TYR A 91 19.69 -1.69 5.79
N GLU A 92 19.67 -2.69 6.67
CA GLU A 92 19.93 -2.53 8.10
C GLU A 92 21.35 -1.97 8.32
N ASP A 93 22.37 -2.55 7.67
CA ASP A 93 23.75 -2.04 7.67
C ASP A 93 23.86 -0.59 7.16
N TYR A 94 22.94 -0.16 6.29
CA TYR A 94 22.95 1.17 5.71
C TYR A 94 22.23 2.22 6.57
N ARG A 95 21.11 1.85 7.22
CA ARG A 95 20.24 2.81 7.92
C ARG A 95 19.82 2.44 9.33
N GLY A 96 19.94 1.18 9.76
CA GLY A 96 19.63 0.73 11.11
C GLY A 96 18.33 1.35 11.66
N ASP A 97 18.48 2.19 12.68
CA ASP A 97 17.38 2.90 13.37
C ASP A 97 16.54 3.82 12.48
N ALA A 98 17.01 4.13 11.27
CA ALA A 98 16.30 4.92 10.27
C ALA A 98 15.69 4.06 9.13
N LEU A 99 15.63 2.73 9.31
CA LEU A 99 15.00 1.81 8.38
C LEU A 99 13.58 1.46 8.84
N MET A 100 12.58 1.90 8.08
CA MET A 100 11.16 1.69 8.40
C MET A 100 10.48 0.77 7.37
N TYR A 101 9.36 0.18 7.76
CA TYR A 101 8.54 -0.68 6.92
C TYR A 101 7.12 -0.15 6.77
N HIS A 102 6.61 -0.06 5.54
CA HIS A 102 5.22 0.28 5.28
C HIS A 102 4.44 -0.99 4.89
N LEU A 103 3.54 -1.41 5.78
CA LEU A 103 2.82 -2.69 5.74
C LEU A 103 1.51 -2.57 4.94
N HIS A 104 1.46 -3.24 3.78
CA HIS A 104 0.31 -3.25 2.85
C HIS A 104 -0.49 -4.57 2.82
N TYR A 105 -0.06 -5.60 3.53
CA TYR A 105 -0.72 -6.90 3.54
C TYR A 105 -1.01 -7.38 4.96
N ASP A 106 -1.83 -8.43 5.06
CA ASP A 106 -2.20 -9.05 6.33
C ASP A 106 -1.29 -10.25 6.65
N PRO A 107 -0.32 -10.13 7.58
CA PRO A 107 0.48 -11.27 7.99
C PRO A 107 -0.33 -12.14 8.95
N THR A 108 -1.14 -13.05 8.41
CA THR A 108 -2.08 -13.88 9.18
C THR A 108 -1.43 -15.06 9.91
N MET A 109 -0.18 -15.38 9.60
CA MET A 109 0.57 -16.50 10.18
C MET A 109 1.77 -15.97 10.99
N PRO A 110 2.23 -16.70 12.03
CA PRO A 110 3.40 -16.30 12.79
C PRO A 110 4.64 -16.05 11.91
N PHE A 111 5.36 -14.96 12.17
CA PHE A 111 6.53 -14.55 11.40
C PHE A 111 7.55 -13.81 12.26
N HIS A 112 8.78 -13.69 11.76
CA HIS A 112 9.83 -12.87 12.36
C HIS A 112 9.93 -11.52 11.64
N SER A 113 10.29 -10.48 12.39
CA SER A 113 10.62 -9.16 11.85
C SER A 113 11.70 -8.51 12.69
N THR A 114 12.93 -8.59 12.21
CA THR A 114 14.08 -7.90 12.82
C THR A 114 14.60 -6.77 11.93
N GLY A 115 15.17 -5.73 12.54
CA GLY A 115 15.94 -4.68 11.85
C GLY A 115 15.14 -3.49 11.31
N TYR A 116 13.82 -3.50 11.44
CA TYR A 116 12.98 -2.31 11.23
C TYR A 116 12.81 -1.55 12.53
N SER A 117 13.09 -0.25 12.52
CA SER A 117 12.89 0.62 13.69
C SER A 117 11.43 1.00 13.90
N ARG A 118 10.64 1.04 12.82
CA ARG A 118 9.22 1.34 12.83
C ARG A 118 8.47 0.60 11.74
N VAL A 119 7.25 0.18 12.05
CA VAL A 119 6.27 -0.34 11.10
C VAL A 119 5.11 0.65 11.01
N ILE A 120 4.82 1.12 9.81
CA ILE A 120 3.67 1.96 9.50
C ILE A 120 2.65 1.06 8.81
N ALA A 121 1.50 0.84 9.42
CA ALA A 121 0.44 -0.01 8.89
C ALA A 121 -0.70 0.82 8.29
N VAL A 122 -1.30 0.31 7.21
CA VAL A 122 -2.38 1.00 6.49
C VAL A 122 -3.73 1.02 7.20
N SER A 123 -3.87 0.31 8.32
CA SER A 123 -5.07 0.29 9.16
C SER A 123 -4.79 -0.28 10.55
N ASP A 124 -5.69 -0.02 11.49
CA ASP A 124 -5.69 -0.64 12.82
C ASP A 124 -5.71 -2.17 12.74
N TYR A 125 -6.48 -2.72 11.79
CA TYR A 125 -6.53 -4.16 11.57
C TYR A 125 -5.15 -4.72 11.22
N MET A 126 -4.41 -4.08 10.30
CA MET A 126 -3.08 -4.53 9.90
C MET A 126 -2.06 -4.36 11.02
N ALA A 127 -2.11 -3.24 11.75
CA ALA A 127 -1.26 -3.04 12.93
C ALA A 127 -1.49 -4.12 13.99
N ASN A 128 -2.75 -4.47 14.25
CA ASN A 128 -3.09 -5.53 15.20
C ASN A 128 -2.75 -6.92 14.68
N SER A 129 -2.84 -7.17 13.37
CA SER A 129 -2.36 -8.42 12.78
C SER A 129 -0.85 -8.58 12.95
N TRP A 130 -0.08 -7.52 12.67
CA TRP A 130 1.35 -7.49 12.91
C TRP A 130 1.69 -7.76 14.38
N ARG A 131 1.09 -7.02 15.32
CA ARG A 131 1.34 -7.20 16.77
C ARG A 131 0.99 -8.60 17.29
N ARG A 132 -0.02 -9.25 16.69
CA ARG A 132 -0.42 -10.60 17.09
C ARG A 132 0.51 -11.69 16.55
N ASN A 133 1.02 -11.52 15.33
CA ASN A 133 1.69 -12.58 14.59
C ASN A 133 3.21 -12.40 14.49
N CYS A 134 3.75 -11.21 14.76
CA CYS A 134 5.18 -11.00 14.85
C CYS A 134 5.72 -11.62 16.14
N LEU A 135 6.66 -12.56 16.00
CA LEU A 135 7.29 -13.27 17.11
C LEU A 135 8.38 -12.45 17.79
N ASP A 136 8.87 -11.40 17.12
CA ASP A 136 9.87 -10.47 17.65
C ASP A 136 9.19 -9.20 18.21
N PRO A 137 9.73 -8.58 19.27
CA PRO A 137 9.18 -7.37 19.85
C PRO A 137 9.52 -6.16 18.96
N VAL A 138 8.73 -5.92 17.91
CA VAL A 138 8.72 -4.62 17.24
C VAL A 138 7.95 -3.64 18.11
N THR A 139 8.66 -2.67 18.69
CA THR A 139 8.11 -1.78 19.71
C THR A 139 7.30 -0.63 19.12
N ASP A 140 7.60 -0.20 17.88
CA ASP A 140 6.95 0.95 17.24
C ASP A 140 6.14 0.53 16.00
N VAL A 141 4.87 0.19 16.23
CA VAL A 141 3.89 -0.06 15.16
C VAL A 141 2.89 1.09 15.17
N ARG A 142 2.87 1.90 14.11
CA ARG A 142 1.97 3.05 13.93
C ARG A 142 0.99 2.79 12.80
N VAL A 143 -0.08 3.58 12.77
CA VAL A 143 -1.11 3.51 11.72
C VAL A 143 -1.08 4.81 10.93
N ALA A 144 -1.07 4.68 9.60
CA ALA A 144 -1.37 5.74 8.66
C ALA A 144 -2.42 5.19 7.70
N HIS A 145 -3.66 5.65 7.81
CA HIS A 145 -4.77 5.05 7.08
C HIS A 145 -4.69 5.36 5.59
N ASN A 146 -4.87 4.34 4.74
CA ASN A 146 -4.92 4.55 3.29
C ASN A 146 -5.99 5.58 2.93
N GLY A 147 -5.57 6.56 2.12
CA GLY A 147 -6.44 7.59 1.60
C GLY A 147 -7.12 7.16 0.30
N ILE A 148 -8.29 7.72 0.03
CA ILE A 148 -8.93 7.67 -1.29
C ILE A 148 -9.00 9.06 -1.91
N ASP A 149 -8.88 9.10 -3.25
CA ASP A 149 -9.19 10.29 -4.01
C ASP A 149 -10.71 10.45 -4.09
N ILE A 150 -11.25 11.24 -3.19
CA ILE A 150 -12.67 11.49 -3.05
C ILE A 150 -13.28 12.03 -4.35
N SER A 151 -12.53 12.78 -5.17
CA SER A 151 -13.04 13.36 -6.42
C SER A 151 -13.46 12.29 -7.44
N LYS A 152 -12.86 11.09 -7.38
CA LYS A 152 -13.24 9.94 -8.22
C LYS A 152 -14.57 9.31 -7.81
N PHE A 153 -15.02 9.54 -6.57
CA PHE A 153 -16.23 8.94 -5.99
C PHE A 153 -17.36 9.95 -5.75
N GLN A 154 -17.06 11.25 -5.75
CA GLN A 154 -18.03 12.34 -5.56
C GLN A 154 -18.52 12.95 -6.88
N ARG A 155 -18.90 12.11 -7.84
CA ARG A 155 -19.68 12.60 -8.97
C ARG A 155 -21.15 12.69 -8.54
N GLY A 156 -21.75 13.88 -8.68
CA GLY A 156 -23.20 14.03 -8.54
C GLY A 156 -23.89 13.24 -9.65
N PHE A 157 -24.86 12.41 -9.28
CA PHE A 157 -25.74 11.72 -10.22
C PHE A 157 -27.13 12.33 -10.12
N THR A 158 -27.70 12.69 -11.26
CA THR A 158 -29.12 13.00 -11.36
C THR A 158 -29.93 11.70 -11.34
N GLU A 159 -31.23 11.80 -11.05
CA GLU A 159 -32.12 10.64 -11.17
C GLU A 159 -32.19 10.10 -12.61
N ASP A 160 -31.97 10.96 -13.61
CA ASP A 160 -31.89 10.53 -15.00
C ASP A 160 -30.59 9.78 -15.32
N ASP A 161 -29.45 10.20 -14.74
CA ASP A 161 -28.20 9.43 -14.82
C ASP A 161 -28.38 8.03 -14.21
N ARG A 162 -29.06 7.96 -13.06
CA ARG A 162 -29.35 6.70 -12.37
C ARG A 162 -30.20 5.78 -13.24
N LYS A 163 -31.28 6.31 -13.83
CA LYS A 163 -32.15 5.55 -14.76
C LYS A 163 -31.40 5.08 -16.00
N ALA A 164 -30.58 5.95 -16.61
CA ALA A 164 -29.81 5.62 -17.80
C ALA A 164 -28.80 4.50 -17.55
N ILE A 165 -28.08 4.53 -16.42
CA ILE A 165 -27.15 3.47 -16.04
C ILE A 165 -27.91 2.15 -15.80
N ARG A 166 -29.03 2.18 -15.07
CA ARG A 166 -29.85 0.98 -14.84
C ARG A 166 -30.34 0.36 -16.15
N ALA A 167 -30.91 1.16 -17.04
CA ALA A 167 -31.39 0.72 -18.35
C ALA A 167 -30.25 0.15 -19.21
N ARG A 168 -29.06 0.75 -19.17
CA ARG A 168 -27.87 0.25 -19.89
C ARG A 168 -27.48 -1.17 -19.48
N PHE A 169 -27.71 -1.55 -18.22
CA PHE A 169 -27.43 -2.90 -17.72
C PHE A 169 -28.68 -3.81 -17.72
N GLY A 170 -29.81 -3.34 -18.25
CA GLY A 170 -31.05 -4.12 -18.36
C GLY A 170 -31.87 -4.21 -17.07
N PHE A 171 -31.61 -3.33 -16.09
CA PHE A 171 -32.37 -3.29 -14.84
C PHE A 171 -33.65 -2.44 -14.98
N ALA A 172 -34.75 -2.91 -14.40
CA ALA A 172 -35.96 -2.14 -14.20
C ALA A 172 -35.71 -0.99 -13.19
N PRO A 173 -36.56 0.05 -13.12
CA PRO A 173 -36.39 1.13 -12.16
C PRO A 173 -36.39 0.69 -10.68
N ASP A 174 -37.11 -0.39 -10.37
CA ASP A 174 -37.39 -0.91 -9.03
C ASP A 174 -36.57 -2.13 -8.62
N ASP A 175 -35.75 -2.70 -9.52
CA ASP A 175 -34.86 -3.81 -9.17
C ASP A 175 -33.92 -3.48 -7.99
N PHE A 176 -33.75 -4.44 -7.07
CA PHE A 176 -32.68 -4.37 -6.09
C PHE A 176 -31.34 -4.66 -6.79
N VAL A 177 -30.46 -3.65 -6.85
CA VAL A 177 -29.14 -3.76 -7.49
C VAL A 177 -28.06 -3.64 -6.42
N ALA A 178 -27.29 -4.70 -6.23
CA ALA A 178 -26.11 -4.71 -5.37
C ALA A 178 -24.83 -4.77 -6.22
N LEU A 179 -23.85 -3.92 -5.90
CA LEU A 179 -22.54 -3.92 -6.53
C LEU A 179 -21.49 -4.40 -5.53
N TYR A 180 -20.80 -5.49 -5.87
CA TYR A 180 -19.61 -5.92 -5.16
C TYR A 180 -18.38 -5.65 -6.02
N CYS A 181 -17.46 -4.82 -5.50
CA CYS A 181 -16.18 -4.54 -6.14
C CYS A 181 -15.06 -5.11 -5.26
N GLY A 182 -14.53 -6.27 -5.64
CA GLY A 182 -13.52 -6.97 -4.86
C GLY A 182 -13.18 -8.34 -5.45
N ARG A 183 -12.30 -9.09 -4.75
CA ARG A 183 -12.04 -10.50 -5.07
C ARG A 183 -13.26 -11.33 -4.68
N ILE A 184 -13.70 -12.25 -5.53
CA ILE A 184 -14.83 -13.13 -5.21
C ILE A 184 -14.52 -13.95 -3.94
N ILE A 185 -15.46 -13.97 -3.00
CA ILE A 185 -15.38 -14.72 -1.73
C ILE A 185 -16.62 -15.58 -1.55
N ASP A 186 -16.49 -16.68 -0.82
CA ASP A 186 -17.54 -17.70 -0.69
C ASP A 186 -18.81 -17.17 0.00
N SER A 187 -18.65 -16.30 1.00
CA SER A 187 -19.76 -15.76 1.79
C SER A 187 -20.54 -14.63 1.10
N LEU A 188 -20.17 -14.26 -0.14
CA LEU A 188 -20.77 -13.11 -0.82
C LEU A 188 -22.27 -13.34 -1.11
N VAL A 189 -22.65 -14.55 -1.52
CA VAL A 189 -24.05 -14.86 -1.87
C VAL A 189 -24.95 -14.77 -0.65
N ASP A 190 -24.52 -15.31 0.49
CA ASP A 190 -25.30 -15.28 1.73
C ASP A 190 -25.44 -13.85 2.26
N ALA A 191 -24.35 -13.06 2.22
CA ALA A 191 -24.40 -11.64 2.58
C ALA A 191 -25.37 -10.84 1.70
N LEU A 192 -25.40 -11.10 0.39
CA LEU A 192 -26.35 -10.44 -0.53
C LEU A 192 -27.79 -10.85 -0.28
N ARG A 193 -28.04 -12.10 0.10
CA ARG A 193 -29.38 -12.59 0.48
C ARG A 193 -29.86 -11.95 1.78
N GLU A 194 -29.00 -11.83 2.78
CA GLU A 194 -29.33 -11.14 4.04
C GLU A 194 -29.64 -9.66 3.85
N LEU A 195 -28.97 -9.00 2.91
CA LEU A 195 -29.21 -7.59 2.59
C LEU A 195 -30.48 -7.39 1.77
N ASN A 196 -30.93 -8.40 1.03
CA ASN A 196 -32.11 -8.30 0.19
C ASN A 196 -33.37 -8.15 1.05
N GLY A 197 -34.03 -6.99 0.94
CA GLY A 197 -35.24 -6.66 1.70
C GLY A 197 -34.99 -5.91 3.02
N ASP A 198 -33.74 -5.68 3.43
CA ASP A 198 -33.41 -4.85 4.61
C ASP A 198 -33.03 -3.42 4.21
N SER A 199 -34.03 -2.62 3.85
CA SER A 199 -33.83 -1.22 3.42
C SER A 199 -33.12 -0.36 4.46
N ARG A 200 -33.34 -0.62 5.76
CA ARG A 200 -32.69 0.14 6.85
C ARG A 200 -31.20 -0.14 6.91
N ARG A 201 -30.80 -1.41 6.81
CA ARG A 201 -29.39 -1.80 6.80
C ARG A 201 -28.68 -1.26 5.56
N LEU A 202 -29.34 -1.29 4.40
CA LEU A 202 -28.81 -0.70 3.16
C LEU A 202 -28.54 0.81 3.29
N GLU A 203 -29.51 1.56 3.85
CA GLU A 203 -29.35 3.00 4.08
C GLU A 203 -28.24 3.28 5.09
N SER A 204 -28.21 2.54 6.21
CA SER A 204 -27.16 2.67 7.23
C SER A 204 -25.77 2.38 6.65
N MET A 205 -25.62 1.36 5.82
CA MET A 205 -24.35 1.02 5.17
C MET A 205 -23.90 2.10 4.19
N SER A 206 -24.83 2.66 3.41
CA SER A 206 -24.56 3.76 2.48
C SER A 206 -24.02 5.00 3.22
N GLN A 207 -24.68 5.39 4.32
CA GLN A 207 -24.25 6.52 5.12
C GLN A 207 -22.90 6.27 5.81
N ALA A 208 -22.69 5.06 6.36
CA ALA A 208 -21.43 4.69 6.99
C ALA A 208 -20.25 4.76 6.01
N ALA A 209 -20.42 4.25 4.78
CA ALA A 209 -19.40 4.31 3.74
C ALA A 209 -19.03 5.76 3.35
N LEU A 210 -20.03 6.64 3.24
CA LEU A 210 -19.82 8.06 2.95
C LEU A 210 -19.09 8.78 4.08
N LEU A 211 -19.47 8.52 5.34
CA LEU A 211 -18.80 9.10 6.49
C LEU A 211 -17.36 8.60 6.64
N HIS A 212 -17.14 7.31 6.35
CA HIS A 212 -15.82 6.70 6.40
C HIS A 212 -14.90 7.28 5.31
N SER A 213 -15.38 7.42 4.07
CA SER A 213 -14.57 7.95 2.96
C SER A 213 -14.10 9.39 3.20
N ARG A 214 -14.90 10.21 3.89
CA ARG A 214 -14.54 11.59 4.25
C ARG A 214 -13.43 11.69 5.29
N LYS A 215 -13.20 10.63 6.07
CA LYS A 215 -12.13 10.59 7.08
C LYS A 215 -10.78 10.25 6.47
N PHE A 216 -10.77 9.43 5.42
CA PHE A 216 -9.57 8.82 4.84
C PHE A 216 -9.36 9.32 3.40
N THR A 217 -8.95 10.58 3.29
CA THR A 217 -8.59 11.25 2.03
C THR A 217 -7.11 11.06 1.70
N GLU A 218 -6.69 11.29 0.45
CA GLU A 218 -5.26 11.30 0.07
C GLU A 218 -4.45 12.30 0.93
N GLU A 219 -5.00 13.46 1.24
CA GLU A 219 -4.37 14.47 2.09
C GLU A 219 -4.25 14.00 3.55
N SER A 220 -5.27 13.31 4.07
CA SER A 220 -5.21 12.75 5.42
C SER A 220 -4.15 11.66 5.53
N PHE A 221 -4.06 10.79 4.52
CA PHE A 221 -3.01 9.78 4.43
C PHE A 221 -1.63 10.42 4.38
N TYR A 222 -1.42 11.41 3.49
CA TYR A 222 -0.12 12.06 3.38
C TYR A 222 0.31 12.70 4.70
N ARG A 223 -0.60 13.40 5.38
CA ARG A 223 -0.33 14.02 6.68
C ARG A 223 0.03 12.97 7.73
N GLU A 224 -0.78 11.93 7.88
CA GLU A 224 -0.52 10.84 8.84
C GLU A 224 0.80 10.15 8.54
N PHE A 225 1.07 9.83 7.28
CA PHE A 225 2.28 9.13 6.86
C PHE A 225 3.54 9.95 7.12
N VAL A 226 3.52 11.25 6.79
CA VAL A 226 4.62 12.18 7.09
C VAL A 226 4.87 12.30 8.59
N GLU A 227 3.80 12.46 9.37
CA GLU A 227 3.88 12.49 10.83
C GLU A 227 4.52 11.20 11.36
N LYS A 228 4.12 10.03 10.83
CA LYS A 228 4.64 8.73 11.28
C LYS A 228 6.05 8.43 10.81
N ILE A 229 6.61 9.20 9.87
CA ILE A 229 8.02 9.14 9.51
C ILE A 229 8.87 10.08 10.39
N GLY A 230 8.34 11.27 10.72
CA GLY A 230 9.12 12.33 11.40
C GLY A 230 9.14 12.29 12.94
N GLU A 231 8.18 11.62 13.56
CA GLU A 231 8.13 11.34 15.01
C GLU A 231 9.03 10.19 15.46
#